data_AF-A0A924I510-F1
#
_entry.id   AF-A0A924I510-F1
#
_cell.length_a   1.000
_cell.length_b   1.000
_cell.length_c   1.000
_cell.angle_alpha   90.00
_cell.angle_beta   90.00
_cell.angle_gamma   90.00
#
_symmetry.space_group_name_H-M   'P 1'
#
loop_
_entity.id
_entity.type
_entity.pdbx_description
1 polymer ?
#
loop_
_entity_poly.entity_id
_entity_poly.type
_entity_poly.pdbx_seq_one_letter_code
_entity_poly.pdbx_strand_id
1 'polypeptide(L)'
;MLTRADDFPVHQTPEPIAFAGTDRNFYDRYFFNGTSADGSVFFAAAMGFYPQLGIADAAFSLVIAGVQHNIRASRHLVAGERLDLSVGPIRIEIIVPLREIRLTLADNDSGITAQLELVARHDPIEEPRFTRRNGTRMFMDYTRMTQNGGWSGTIGTPDGPVSLAGGMGTRDRSWGIRPVGLPEPQPPPQGNLAQFFWLWAPCNFPGHAVFAHTNDDAEGLPWNRRAVVAPV
;
A
#
# COMPACT_ATOMS: atom_id res chain seq x y z
N MET A 1 -14.31 -7.16 -20.99
CA MET A 1 -13.31 -6.15 -21.43
C MET A 1 -11.95 -6.71 -21.06
N LEU A 2 -11.05 -6.81 -22.04
CA LEU A 2 -9.71 -7.37 -21.82
C LEU A 2 -8.72 -6.25 -21.48
N THR A 3 -7.76 -6.57 -20.64
CA THR A 3 -6.65 -5.72 -20.18
C THR A 3 -5.33 -6.41 -20.51
N ARG A 4 -4.21 -5.70 -20.39
CA ARG A 4 -2.89 -6.32 -20.63
C ARG A 4 -2.58 -7.47 -19.67
N ALA A 5 -3.18 -7.50 -18.48
CA ALA A 5 -2.99 -8.60 -17.54
C ALA A 5 -3.59 -9.93 -18.03
N ASP A 6 -4.54 -9.88 -18.97
CA ASP A 6 -5.18 -11.08 -19.51
C ASP A 6 -4.25 -11.93 -20.39
N ASP A 7 -3.10 -11.39 -20.83
CA ASP A 7 -2.06 -12.14 -21.53
C ASP A 7 -1.24 -13.04 -20.59
N PHE A 8 -1.31 -12.83 -19.27
CA PHE A 8 -0.55 -13.58 -18.26
C PHE A 8 -1.43 -14.64 -17.57
N PRO A 9 -0.86 -15.77 -17.11
CA PRO A 9 -1.62 -16.83 -16.45
C PRO A 9 -1.93 -16.49 -14.99
N VAL A 10 -2.75 -15.45 -14.76
CA VAL A 10 -3.01 -14.86 -13.43
C VAL A 10 -4.49 -14.81 -13.06
N HIS A 11 -5.39 -15.32 -13.91
CA HIS A 11 -6.82 -15.38 -13.64
C HIS A 11 -7.15 -16.30 -12.46
N GLN A 12 -7.99 -15.81 -11.55
CA GLN A 12 -8.50 -16.59 -10.41
C GLN A 12 -9.93 -17.11 -10.64
N THR A 13 -10.62 -16.53 -11.62
CA THR A 13 -11.98 -16.88 -12.03
C THR A 13 -12.06 -16.92 -13.57
N PRO A 14 -13.17 -17.38 -14.17
CA PRO A 14 -13.36 -17.30 -15.62
C PRO A 14 -13.55 -15.88 -16.18
N GLU A 15 -13.59 -14.85 -15.33
CA GLU A 15 -13.77 -13.46 -15.75
C GLU A 15 -12.42 -12.83 -16.18
N PRO A 16 -12.40 -11.87 -17.12
CA PRO A 16 -11.22 -11.07 -17.42
C PRO A 16 -10.67 -10.34 -16.19
N ILE A 17 -9.38 -10.02 -16.18
CA ILE A 17 -8.71 -9.34 -15.06
C ILE A 17 -9.32 -7.96 -14.77
N ALA A 18 -10.01 -7.31 -15.71
CA ALA A 18 -10.75 -6.07 -15.41
C ALA A 18 -11.76 -6.21 -14.26
N PHE A 19 -12.32 -7.41 -14.04
CA PHE A 19 -13.36 -7.66 -13.04
C PHE A 19 -12.74 -8.16 -11.73
N ALA A 20 -13.07 -7.48 -10.63
CA ALA A 20 -12.54 -7.79 -9.30
C ALA A 20 -13.67 -8.20 -8.34
N GLY A 21 -14.42 -9.23 -8.73
CA GLY A 21 -15.60 -9.69 -7.98
C GLY A 21 -16.77 -8.72 -8.05
N THR A 22 -17.79 -8.98 -7.22
CA THR A 22 -19.07 -8.25 -7.23
C THR A 22 -19.18 -7.16 -6.15
N ASP A 23 -18.25 -7.14 -5.19
CA ASP A 23 -18.30 -6.15 -4.12
C ASP A 23 -17.79 -4.79 -4.63
N ARG A 24 -18.60 -3.74 -4.42
CA ARG A 24 -18.26 -2.36 -4.84
C ARG A 24 -17.01 -1.81 -4.16
N ASN A 25 -16.60 -2.42 -3.05
CA ASN A 25 -15.52 -1.97 -2.20
C ASN A 25 -14.21 -2.73 -2.45
N PHE A 26 -14.10 -3.49 -3.54
CA PHE A 26 -12.83 -4.13 -3.87
C PHE A 26 -11.75 -3.09 -4.15
N TYR A 27 -10.55 -3.33 -3.62
CA TYR A 27 -9.38 -2.50 -3.87
C TYR A 27 -8.11 -3.35 -4.00
N ASP A 28 -7.13 -2.82 -4.72
CA ASP A 28 -5.72 -3.23 -4.70
C ASP A 28 -4.90 -2.03 -4.24
N ARG A 29 -3.97 -2.19 -3.30
CA ARG A 29 -3.16 -1.07 -2.81
C ARG A 29 -1.72 -1.46 -2.56
N TYR A 30 -0.83 -0.56 -2.98
CA TYR A 30 0.56 -0.48 -2.59
C TYR A 30 0.72 0.58 -1.51
N PHE A 31 1.58 0.31 -0.54
CA PHE A 31 2.07 1.29 0.42
C PHE A 31 3.57 1.09 0.63
N PHE A 32 4.28 2.19 0.80
CA PHE A 32 5.70 2.24 1.08
C PHE A 32 5.96 3.28 2.15
N ASN A 33 6.93 3.04 3.01
CA ASN A 33 7.59 4.07 3.77
C ASN A 33 9.11 3.87 3.76
N GLY A 34 9.82 4.94 4.08
CA GLY A 34 11.26 4.90 4.25
C GLY A 34 11.76 6.04 5.12
N THR A 35 12.90 5.80 5.73
CA THR A 35 13.65 6.79 6.51
C THR A 35 15.10 6.81 6.05
N SER A 36 15.74 7.98 6.07
CA SER A 36 17.19 8.06 5.96
C SER A 36 17.86 7.39 7.17
N ALA A 37 19.11 6.96 7.02
CA ALA A 37 19.83 6.26 8.08
C ALA A 37 20.00 7.10 9.37
N ASP A 38 20.04 8.42 9.24
CA ASP A 38 20.13 9.39 10.34
C ASP A 38 18.76 9.85 10.87
N GLY A 39 17.66 9.38 10.26
CA GLY A 39 16.29 9.75 10.62
C GLY A 39 15.88 11.19 10.27
N SER A 40 16.72 11.94 9.56
CA SER A 40 16.41 13.34 9.17
C SER A 40 15.31 13.46 8.11
N VAL A 41 15.07 12.38 7.36
CA VAL A 41 14.03 12.29 6.33
C VAL A 41 13.13 11.10 6.58
N PHE A 42 11.83 11.31 6.43
CA PHE A 42 10.83 10.26 6.29
C PHE A 42 10.03 10.47 5.01
N PHE A 43 9.70 9.42 4.29
CA PHE A 43 8.71 9.48 3.23
C PHE A 43 7.71 8.34 3.34
N ALA A 44 6.52 8.56 2.77
CA ALA A 44 5.53 7.53 2.55
C ALA A 44 4.94 7.68 1.14
N ALA A 45 4.67 6.57 0.47
CA ALA A 45 3.99 6.56 -0.81
C ALA A 45 2.89 5.52 -0.82
N ALA A 46 1.81 5.78 -1.53
CA ALA A 46 0.71 4.84 -1.69
C ALA A 46 0.16 4.93 -3.11
N MET A 47 -0.35 3.80 -3.61
CA MET A 47 -1.09 3.74 -4.87
C MET A 47 -2.23 2.74 -4.72
N GLY A 48 -3.46 3.19 -4.91
CA GLY A 48 -4.68 2.40 -4.81
C GLY A 48 -5.38 2.29 -6.14
N PHE A 49 -5.89 1.10 -6.45
CA PHE A 49 -6.73 0.81 -7.61
C PHE A 49 -8.10 0.37 -7.12
N TYR A 50 -9.14 0.98 -7.65
CA TYR A 50 -10.52 0.77 -7.24
C TYR A 50 -11.37 0.47 -8.48
N PRO A 51 -11.39 -0.79 -8.98
CA PRO A 51 -12.00 -1.14 -10.26
C PRO A 51 -13.48 -0.76 -10.36
N GLN A 52 -14.26 -0.99 -9.30
CA GLN A 52 -15.70 -0.71 -9.25
C GLN A 52 -16.00 0.80 -9.15
N LEU A 53 -15.05 1.60 -8.65
CA LEU A 53 -15.13 3.05 -8.68
C LEU A 53 -14.55 3.64 -9.98
N GLY A 54 -13.84 2.83 -10.78
CA GLY A 54 -13.21 3.26 -12.03
C GLY A 54 -12.07 4.26 -11.84
N ILE A 55 -11.38 4.24 -10.69
CA ILE A 55 -10.31 5.19 -10.36
C ILE A 55 -9.04 4.51 -9.83
N ALA A 56 -7.90 5.17 -10.05
CA ALA A 56 -6.65 4.90 -9.35
C ALA A 56 -6.13 6.20 -8.74
N ASP A 57 -5.72 6.12 -7.48
CA ASP A 57 -5.17 7.24 -6.71
C ASP A 57 -3.75 6.93 -6.28
N ALA A 58 -2.91 7.96 -6.20
CA ALA A 58 -1.58 7.86 -5.61
C ALA A 58 -1.27 9.07 -4.74
N ALA A 59 -0.39 8.85 -3.77
CA ALA A 59 0.15 9.91 -2.93
C ALA A 59 1.63 9.66 -2.64
N PHE A 60 2.38 10.74 -2.54
CA PHE A 60 3.75 10.77 -2.03
C PHE A 60 3.83 11.85 -0.95
N SER A 61 4.33 11.49 0.22
CA SER A 61 4.52 12.39 1.35
C SER A 61 5.98 12.39 1.75
N LEU A 62 6.55 13.57 1.96
CA LEU A 62 7.92 13.76 2.41
C LEU A 62 7.91 14.62 3.68
N VAL A 63 8.55 14.14 4.73
CA VAL A 63 8.84 14.91 5.94
C VAL A 63 10.34 15.15 5.97
N ILE A 64 10.72 16.42 5.90
CA ILE A 64 12.11 16.88 5.93
C ILE A 64 12.17 18.23 6.64
N ALA A 65 13.19 18.44 7.48
CA ALA A 65 13.37 19.68 8.23
C ALA A 65 12.11 20.15 9.00
N GLY A 66 11.30 19.21 9.51
CA GLY A 66 10.08 19.49 10.25
C GLY A 66 8.86 19.89 9.40
N VAL A 67 8.96 19.86 8.07
CA VAL A 67 7.87 20.20 7.14
C VAL A 67 7.40 18.95 6.40
N GLN A 68 6.08 18.77 6.29
CA GLN A 68 5.47 17.70 5.50
C GLN A 68 4.95 18.23 4.15
N HIS A 69 5.51 17.71 3.06
CA HIS A 69 5.05 17.94 1.70
C HIS A 69 4.16 16.78 1.25
N ASN A 70 3.07 17.08 0.55
CA ASN A 70 2.12 16.07 0.11
C ASN A 70 1.77 16.27 -1.36
N ILE A 71 2.11 15.29 -2.18
CA ILE A 71 1.74 15.20 -3.59
C ILE A 71 0.65 14.15 -3.69
N ARG A 72 -0.45 14.47 -4.36
CA ARG A 72 -1.57 13.55 -4.59
C ARG A 72 -1.95 13.60 -6.05
N ALA A 73 -2.29 12.44 -6.61
CA ALA A 73 -2.72 12.31 -7.99
C ALA A 73 -3.86 11.31 -8.08
N SER A 74 -4.72 11.49 -9.08
CA SER A 74 -5.83 10.59 -9.38
C SER A 74 -5.98 10.46 -10.89
N ARG A 75 -6.44 9.30 -11.36
CA ARG A 75 -6.84 9.09 -12.75
C ARG A 75 -7.98 8.10 -12.84
N HIS A 76 -8.72 8.16 -13.96
CA HIS A 76 -9.65 7.10 -14.30
C HIS A 76 -8.93 5.82 -14.73
N LEU A 77 -9.52 4.68 -14.39
CA LEU A 77 -9.14 3.39 -14.92
C LEU A 77 -9.77 3.20 -16.28
N VAL A 78 -8.99 3.42 -17.34
CA VAL A 78 -9.43 3.08 -18.70
C VAL A 78 -9.52 1.56 -18.79
N ALA A 79 -10.71 1.08 -19.10
CA ALA A 79 -11.00 -0.32 -19.29
C ALA A 79 -10.68 -1.27 -18.10
N GLY A 80 -10.56 -0.75 -16.88
CA GLY A 80 -10.13 -1.54 -15.71
C GLY A 80 -8.65 -1.95 -15.75
N GLU A 81 -7.83 -1.31 -16.60
CA GLU A 81 -6.42 -1.63 -16.78
C GLU A 81 -5.58 -1.33 -15.51
N ARG A 82 -4.96 -2.38 -14.96
CA ARG A 82 -4.23 -2.35 -13.67
C ARG A 82 -2.73 -2.68 -13.77
N LEU A 83 -2.18 -3.06 -14.93
CA LEU A 83 -0.72 -3.19 -15.08
C LEU A 83 -0.01 -1.84 -15.21
N ASP A 84 -0.75 -0.75 -15.50
CA ASP A 84 -0.18 0.60 -15.51
C ASP A 84 -0.12 1.14 -14.08
N LEU A 85 1.04 0.98 -13.48
CA LEU A 85 1.35 1.45 -12.12
C LEU A 85 1.84 2.90 -12.12
N SER A 86 1.19 3.77 -12.90
CA SER A 86 1.43 5.21 -12.88
C SER A 86 0.14 5.99 -12.63
N VAL A 87 0.22 7.04 -11.80
CA VAL A 87 -0.87 7.96 -11.49
C VAL A 87 -0.29 9.36 -11.30
N GLY A 88 -0.57 10.26 -12.25
CA GLY A 88 0.10 11.56 -12.31
C GLY A 88 1.62 11.40 -12.36
N PRO A 89 2.40 12.14 -11.54
CA PRO A 89 3.86 12.04 -11.53
C PRO A 89 4.39 10.83 -10.74
N ILE A 90 3.53 10.03 -10.10
CA ILE A 90 3.93 8.92 -9.23
C ILE A 90 3.88 7.61 -10.02
N ARG A 91 5.00 6.87 -10.03
CA ARG A 91 5.12 5.56 -10.68
C ARG A 91 5.75 4.53 -9.75
N ILE A 92 5.23 3.30 -9.82
CA ILE A 92 5.83 2.11 -9.24
C ILE A 92 6.28 1.20 -10.38
N GLU A 93 7.51 0.68 -10.32
CA GLU A 93 8.00 -0.36 -11.21
C GLU A 93 8.39 -1.57 -10.38
N ILE A 94 7.83 -2.74 -10.71
CA ILE A 94 8.22 -4.02 -10.12
C ILE A 94 9.37 -4.56 -10.96
N ILE A 95 10.61 -4.39 -10.47
CA ILE A 95 11.82 -4.77 -11.20
C ILE A 95 12.04 -6.29 -11.10
N VAL A 96 12.02 -6.80 -9.86
CA VAL A 96 12.04 -8.23 -9.56
C VAL A 96 10.86 -8.51 -8.63
N PRO A 97 9.86 -9.31 -9.05
CA PRO A 97 8.69 -9.61 -8.23
C PRO A 97 9.07 -10.02 -6.81
N LEU A 98 8.43 -9.41 -5.82
CA LEU A 98 8.66 -9.67 -4.39
C LEU A 98 10.07 -9.36 -3.85
N ARG A 99 10.98 -8.81 -4.68
CA ARG A 99 12.36 -8.52 -4.29
C ARG A 99 12.78 -7.07 -4.51
N GLU A 100 12.57 -6.52 -5.70
CA GLU A 100 13.09 -5.21 -6.09
C GLU A 100 11.98 -4.35 -6.70
N ILE A 101 11.82 -3.13 -6.19
CA ILE A 101 10.84 -2.15 -6.66
C ILE A 101 11.53 -0.80 -6.83
N ARG A 102 11.16 -0.08 -7.89
CA ARG A 102 11.47 1.34 -8.04
C ARG A 102 10.22 2.19 -7.83
N LEU A 103 10.37 3.25 -7.05
CA LEU A 103 9.37 4.29 -6.83
C LEU A 103 9.91 5.59 -7.42
N THR A 104 9.14 6.18 -8.33
CA THR A 104 9.51 7.43 -9.00
C THR A 104 8.44 8.49 -8.73
N LEU A 105 8.89 9.69 -8.38
CA LEU A 105 8.12 10.93 -8.44
C LEU A 105 8.79 11.83 -9.48
N ALA A 106 8.19 11.92 -10.66
CA ALA A 106 8.69 12.74 -11.76
C ALA A 106 8.51 14.24 -11.49
N ASP A 107 9.10 15.08 -12.35
CA ASP A 107 8.95 16.53 -12.32
C ASP A 107 7.47 16.93 -12.24
N ASN A 108 7.18 17.86 -11.33
CA ASN A 108 5.83 18.35 -11.03
C ASN A 108 5.91 19.71 -10.31
N ASP A 109 4.76 20.34 -10.12
CA ASP A 109 4.65 21.72 -9.61
C ASP A 109 5.13 21.91 -8.16
N SER A 110 5.39 20.83 -7.41
CA SER A 110 5.91 20.94 -6.03
C SER A 110 7.42 21.19 -5.95
N GLY A 111 8.17 20.98 -7.05
CA GLY A 111 9.63 21.01 -7.03
C GLY A 111 10.27 19.81 -6.30
N ILE A 112 9.48 18.83 -5.88
CA ILE A 112 9.97 17.58 -5.26
C ILE A 112 9.94 16.47 -6.28
N THR A 113 11.07 15.77 -6.42
CA THR A 113 11.23 14.59 -7.27
C THR A 113 11.80 13.44 -6.46
N ALA A 114 11.64 12.21 -6.94
CA ALA A 114 12.22 11.05 -6.30
C ALA A 114 12.53 9.96 -7.32
N GLN A 115 13.67 9.30 -7.15
CA GLN A 115 13.98 8.04 -7.79
C GLN A 115 14.57 7.13 -6.72
N LEU A 116 13.75 6.24 -6.20
CA LEU A 116 14.04 5.42 -5.03
C LEU A 116 13.91 3.95 -5.38
N GLU A 117 14.86 3.14 -4.94
CA GLU A 117 14.84 1.69 -5.14
C GLU A 117 14.81 0.99 -3.79
N LEU A 118 13.87 0.06 -3.65
CA LEU A 118 13.77 -0.83 -2.50
C LEU A 118 14.24 -2.21 -2.90
N VAL A 119 15.19 -2.73 -2.12
CA VAL A 119 15.57 -4.15 -2.13
C VAL A 119 15.06 -4.80 -0.86
N ALA A 120 14.22 -5.82 -1.00
CA ALA A 120 13.65 -6.56 0.11
C ALA A 120 14.75 -7.31 0.87
N ARG A 121 14.64 -7.29 2.20
CA ARG A 121 15.60 -7.93 3.10
C ARG A 121 15.22 -9.35 3.48
N HIS A 122 13.96 -9.72 3.29
CA HIS A 122 13.44 -11.05 3.59
C HIS A 122 12.25 -11.37 2.67
N ASP A 123 11.85 -12.64 2.66
CA ASP A 123 10.66 -13.10 1.95
C ASP A 123 9.38 -12.43 2.46
N PRO A 124 8.36 -12.24 1.60
CA PRO A 124 7.14 -11.57 2.03
C PRO A 124 6.44 -12.29 3.16
N ILE A 125 6.09 -11.53 4.19
CA ILE A 125 5.24 -12.02 5.27
C ILE A 125 3.80 -11.87 4.80
N GLU A 126 3.18 -12.99 4.42
CA GLU A 126 1.74 -13.05 4.22
C GLU A 126 1.05 -12.99 5.60
N GLU A 127 0.19 -12.00 5.77
CA GLU A 127 -0.53 -11.80 7.01
C GLU A 127 -1.81 -12.65 7.06
N PRO A 128 -2.30 -13.01 8.25
CA PRO A 128 -3.61 -13.65 8.38
C PRO A 128 -4.69 -12.82 7.69
N ARG A 129 -5.48 -13.48 6.83
CA ARG A 129 -6.61 -12.85 6.13
C ARG A 129 -7.51 -12.08 7.09
N PHE A 130 -7.79 -10.83 6.74
CA PHE A 130 -8.61 -9.94 7.53
C PHE A 130 -10.07 -10.15 7.16
N THR A 131 -10.79 -10.92 7.98
CA THR A 131 -12.22 -11.17 7.77
C THR A 131 -13.04 -10.61 8.94
N ARG A 132 -13.87 -9.60 8.66
CA ARG A 132 -14.78 -8.98 9.63
C ARG A 132 -16.15 -8.78 9.00
N ARG A 133 -17.20 -9.12 9.76
CA ARG A 133 -18.60 -8.94 9.36
C ARG A 133 -19.34 -8.05 10.36
N ASN A 134 -20.37 -7.36 9.86
CA ASN A 134 -21.38 -6.68 10.68
C ASN A 134 -22.69 -7.46 10.52
N GLY A 135 -23.01 -8.32 11.49
CA GLY A 135 -24.05 -9.34 11.33
C GLY A 135 -23.72 -10.28 10.16
N THR A 136 -24.64 -10.38 9.20
CA THR A 136 -24.47 -11.21 7.98
C THR A 136 -23.71 -10.52 6.86
N ARG A 137 -23.42 -9.21 6.98
CA ARG A 137 -22.78 -8.42 5.92
C ARG A 137 -21.26 -8.44 6.05
N MET A 138 -20.56 -8.65 4.95
CA MET A 138 -19.11 -8.48 4.91
C MET A 138 -18.73 -7.01 5.09
N PHE A 139 -17.79 -6.74 6.00
CA PHE A 139 -17.27 -5.41 6.24
C PHE A 139 -15.81 -5.29 5.77
N MET A 140 -14.99 -6.27 6.09
CA MET A 140 -13.62 -6.39 5.59
C MET A 140 -13.34 -7.83 5.19
N ASP A 141 -12.73 -8.02 4.03
CA ASP A 141 -12.27 -9.31 3.57
C ASP A 141 -11.06 -9.14 2.63
N TYR A 142 -9.87 -9.04 3.20
CA TYR A 142 -8.67 -8.74 2.43
C TYR A 142 -7.43 -9.50 2.94
N THR A 143 -6.48 -9.67 2.02
CA THR A 143 -5.15 -10.21 2.31
C THR A 143 -4.14 -9.08 2.26
N ARG A 144 -3.05 -9.23 3.02
CA ARG A 144 -1.96 -8.27 3.08
C ARG A 144 -0.63 -8.99 3.12
N MET A 145 0.37 -8.40 2.48
CA MET A 145 1.76 -8.79 2.62
C MET A 145 2.60 -7.60 3.08
N THR A 146 3.52 -7.87 4.00
CA THR A 146 4.48 -6.88 4.52
C THR A 146 5.90 -7.35 4.24
N GLN A 147 6.77 -6.45 3.77
CA GLN A 147 8.20 -6.67 3.62
C GLN A 147 8.99 -5.46 4.07
N ASN A 148 10.05 -5.71 4.82
CA ASN A 148 11.06 -4.71 5.09
C ASN A 148 12.13 -4.69 4.00
N GLY A 149 12.64 -3.50 3.73
CA GLY A 149 13.59 -3.27 2.64
C GLY A 149 14.60 -2.18 2.96
N GLY A 150 15.76 -2.27 2.32
CA GLY A 150 16.73 -1.19 2.25
C GLY A 150 16.39 -0.28 1.07
N TRP A 151 16.48 1.03 1.29
CA TRP A 151 16.30 2.05 0.28
C TRP A 151 17.64 2.55 -0.23
N SER A 152 17.65 2.91 -1.51
CA SER A 152 18.70 3.69 -2.16
C SER A 152 18.08 4.69 -3.12
N GLY A 153 18.88 5.61 -3.64
CA GLY A 153 18.45 6.64 -4.57
C GLY A 153 18.38 8.03 -3.95
N THR A 154 17.65 8.93 -4.61
CA THR A 154 17.69 10.37 -4.33
C THR A 154 16.28 10.97 -4.34
N ILE A 155 16.06 11.90 -3.42
CA ILE A 155 14.91 12.81 -3.41
C ILE A 155 15.42 14.20 -3.79
N GLY A 156 14.92 14.78 -4.87
CA GLY A 156 15.17 16.17 -5.21
C GLY A 156 14.26 17.08 -4.40
N THR A 157 14.80 18.15 -3.83
CA THR A 157 14.04 19.22 -3.19
C THR A 157 14.53 20.59 -3.68
N PRO A 158 13.77 21.67 -3.46
CA PRO A 158 14.24 23.03 -3.75
C PRO A 158 15.54 23.42 -3.03
N ASP A 159 15.84 22.79 -1.89
CA ASP A 159 17.04 23.05 -1.09
C ASP A 159 18.23 22.14 -1.50
N GLY A 160 18.00 21.19 -2.41
CA GLY A 160 19.01 20.30 -2.95
C GLY A 160 18.64 18.82 -2.87
N PRO A 161 19.42 17.94 -3.52
CA PRO A 161 19.17 16.51 -3.50
C PRO A 161 19.51 15.90 -2.13
N VAL A 162 18.68 14.97 -1.68
CA VAL A 162 18.89 14.18 -0.47
C VAL A 162 19.01 12.71 -0.83
N SER A 163 20.09 12.07 -0.39
CA SER A 163 20.30 10.65 -0.61
C SER A 163 19.54 9.80 0.42
N LEU A 164 18.92 8.73 -0.06
CA LEU A 164 18.33 7.68 0.77
C LEU A 164 19.24 6.45 0.90
N ALA A 165 20.51 6.56 0.53
CA ALA A 165 21.47 5.46 0.65
C ALA A 165 21.58 4.97 2.10
N GLY A 166 21.42 3.65 2.29
CA GLY A 166 21.40 3.04 3.63
C GLY A 166 20.11 3.30 4.41
N GLY A 167 19.12 3.94 3.79
CA GLY A 167 17.80 4.12 4.36
C GLY A 167 17.06 2.80 4.53
N MET A 168 16.12 2.76 5.46
CA MET A 168 15.36 1.55 5.80
C MET A 168 13.87 1.86 5.75
N GLY A 169 13.08 0.86 5.42
CA GLY A 169 11.65 1.06 5.30
C GLY A 169 10.85 -0.22 5.21
N THR A 170 9.59 -0.05 4.84
CA THR A 170 8.60 -1.10 4.72
C THR A 170 7.80 -0.89 3.45
N ARG A 171 7.55 -1.97 2.72
CA ARG A 171 6.51 -2.06 1.71
C ARG A 171 5.38 -2.95 2.20
N ASP A 172 4.18 -2.57 1.83
CA ASP A 172 2.94 -3.26 2.10
C ASP A 172 2.15 -3.37 0.79
N ARG A 173 1.49 -4.50 0.59
CA ARG A 173 0.45 -4.62 -0.42
C ARG A 173 -0.75 -5.29 0.20
N SER A 174 -1.93 -4.74 -0.04
CA SER A 174 -3.19 -5.32 0.39
C SER A 174 -4.19 -5.34 -0.76
N TRP A 175 -5.00 -6.39 -0.82
CA TRP A 175 -6.04 -6.53 -1.84
C TRP A 175 -7.25 -7.28 -1.29
N GLY A 176 -8.44 -6.93 -1.75
CA GLY A 176 -9.70 -7.50 -1.29
C GLY A 176 -10.74 -6.43 -1.00
N ILE A 177 -11.60 -6.68 -0.03
CA ILE A 177 -12.75 -5.83 0.30
C ILE A 177 -12.45 -5.01 1.55
N ARG A 178 -12.56 -3.69 1.44
CA ARG A 178 -12.50 -2.74 2.57
C ARG A 178 -13.34 -1.53 2.19
N PRO A 179 -14.07 -0.87 3.12
CA PRO A 179 -14.88 0.30 2.77
C PRO A 179 -14.05 1.36 2.04
N VAL A 180 -14.47 1.72 0.83
CA VAL A 180 -13.82 2.72 -0.02
C VAL A 180 -14.87 3.64 -0.66
N GLY A 181 -14.48 4.89 -0.94
CA GLY A 181 -15.37 5.87 -1.52
C GLY A 181 -16.56 6.22 -0.61
N LEU A 182 -17.76 6.26 -1.18
CA LEU A 182 -18.96 6.65 -0.45
C LEU A 182 -19.39 5.58 0.57
N PRO A 183 -19.84 5.99 1.78
CA PRO A 183 -20.46 5.10 2.75
C PRO A 183 -21.67 4.33 2.17
N GLU A 184 -21.99 3.19 2.78
CA GLU A 184 -23.21 2.45 2.44
C GLU A 184 -24.45 3.32 2.65
N PRO A 185 -25.32 3.50 1.64
CA PRO A 185 -26.55 4.28 1.82
C PRO A 185 -27.55 3.58 2.76
N GLN A 186 -27.45 2.26 2.89
CA GLN A 186 -28.22 1.46 3.83
C GLN A 186 -27.28 0.77 4.83
N PRO A 187 -26.97 1.38 5.98
CA PRO A 187 -26.12 0.74 6.99
C PRO A 187 -26.77 -0.56 7.52
N PRO A 188 -25.98 -1.52 8.03
CA PRO A 188 -26.53 -2.72 8.66
C PRO A 188 -27.36 -2.34 9.90
N PRO A 189 -28.39 -3.14 10.27
CA PRO A 189 -29.28 -2.82 11.40
C PRO A 189 -28.57 -2.61 12.74
N GLN A 190 -27.43 -3.30 12.93
CA GLN A 190 -26.61 -3.21 14.14
C GLN A 190 -25.65 -1.99 14.14
N GLY A 191 -25.66 -1.20 13.07
CA GLY A 191 -24.70 -0.10 12.87
C GLY A 191 -23.36 -0.57 12.32
N ASN A 192 -22.51 0.40 11.97
CA ASN A 192 -21.15 0.14 11.52
C ASN A 192 -20.21 -0.09 12.71
N LEU A 193 -18.98 -0.53 12.42
CA LEU A 193 -17.89 -0.63 13.39
C LEU A 193 -17.64 0.75 14.01
N ALA A 194 -18.17 1.00 15.20
CA ALA A 194 -18.12 2.31 15.85
C ALA A 194 -16.74 2.62 16.43
N GLN A 195 -16.01 1.57 16.83
CA GLN A 195 -14.69 1.67 17.43
C GLN A 195 -13.87 0.44 17.09
N PHE A 196 -12.59 0.66 16.77
CA PHE A 196 -11.59 -0.40 16.68
C PHE A 196 -10.22 0.19 16.99
N PHE A 197 -9.35 -0.64 17.56
CA PHE A 197 -7.94 -0.32 17.73
C PHE A 197 -7.15 -1.04 16.66
N TRP A 198 -6.22 -0.33 16.01
CA TRP A 198 -5.30 -0.92 15.04
C TRP A 198 -3.87 -0.51 15.35
N LEU A 199 -3.01 -1.51 15.51
CA LEU A 199 -1.57 -1.34 15.55
C LEU A 199 -0.98 -2.11 14.38
N TRP A 200 -0.09 -1.47 13.62
CA TRP A 200 0.77 -2.10 12.63
C TRP A 200 2.20 -1.61 12.84
N ALA A 201 3.07 -2.54 13.22
CA ALA A 201 4.44 -2.25 13.66
C ALA A 201 5.45 -3.16 12.94
N PRO A 202 5.76 -2.88 11.66
CA PRO A 202 6.94 -3.41 11.00
C PRO A 202 8.18 -2.66 11.51
N CYS A 203 9.20 -3.40 11.94
CA CYS A 203 10.43 -2.86 12.51
C CYS A 203 11.65 -3.48 11.84
N ASN A 204 12.61 -2.62 11.49
CA ASN A 204 13.87 -3.00 10.87
C ASN A 204 14.99 -3.08 11.91
N PHE A 205 15.60 -4.25 12.07
CA PHE A 205 16.85 -4.42 12.84
C PHE A 205 17.99 -4.88 11.93
N PRO A 206 19.27 -4.75 12.35
CA PRO A 206 20.41 -5.16 11.53
C PRO A 206 20.38 -6.63 11.12
N GLY A 207 20.02 -7.55 12.03
CA GLY A 207 20.04 -9.00 11.79
C GLY A 207 18.67 -9.68 11.69
N HIS A 208 17.57 -8.93 11.78
CA HIS A 208 16.22 -9.47 11.60
C HIS A 208 15.20 -8.36 11.30
N ALA A 209 14.02 -8.75 10.86
CA ALA A 209 12.84 -7.92 10.78
C ALA A 209 11.81 -8.41 11.80
N VAL A 210 11.09 -7.48 12.43
CA VAL A 210 9.93 -7.80 13.28
C VAL A 210 8.70 -7.25 12.62
N PHE A 211 7.67 -8.06 12.53
CA PHE A 211 6.35 -7.63 12.12
C PHE A 211 5.37 -7.98 13.24
N ALA A 212 4.63 -6.99 13.72
CA ALA A 212 3.52 -7.21 14.63
C ALA A 212 2.32 -6.37 14.22
N HIS A 213 1.12 -6.92 14.35
CA HIS A 213 -0.10 -6.15 14.23
C HIS A 213 -1.19 -6.70 15.13
N THR A 214 -2.13 -5.83 15.48
CA THR A 214 -3.39 -6.23 16.08
C THR A 214 -4.53 -5.37 15.60
N ASN A 215 -5.69 -5.98 15.45
CA ASN A 215 -6.96 -5.29 15.38
C ASN A 215 -7.85 -5.80 16.49
N ASP A 216 -8.26 -4.88 17.35
CA ASP A 216 -9.07 -5.15 18.53
C ASP A 216 -10.41 -4.42 18.42
N ASP A 217 -11.46 -4.99 18.99
CA ASP A 217 -12.78 -4.36 19.07
C ASP A 217 -12.87 -3.33 20.23
N ALA A 218 -14.07 -2.83 20.51
CA ALA A 218 -14.30 -1.80 21.52
C ALA A 218 -14.00 -2.31 22.94
N GLU A 219 -14.08 -3.62 23.15
CA GLU A 219 -13.77 -4.31 24.39
C GLU A 219 -12.27 -4.68 24.52
N GLY A 220 -11.47 -4.38 23.48
CA GLY A 220 -10.05 -4.72 23.42
C GLY A 220 -9.77 -6.19 23.09
N LEU A 221 -10.78 -6.94 22.60
CA LEU A 221 -10.60 -8.32 22.18
C LEU A 221 -10.06 -8.35 20.74
N PRO A 222 -8.94 -9.06 20.48
CA PRO A 222 -8.40 -9.16 19.14
C PRO A 222 -9.29 -10.00 18.23
N TRP A 223 -9.52 -9.50 17.02
CA TRP A 223 -10.15 -10.29 15.95
C TRP A 223 -9.20 -10.63 14.81
N ASN A 224 -8.05 -9.94 14.70
CA ASN A 224 -6.95 -10.35 13.82
C ASN A 224 -5.61 -9.84 14.40
N ARG A 225 -4.71 -10.77 14.72
CA ARG A 225 -3.43 -10.48 15.39
C ARG A 225 -2.34 -11.43 14.88
N ARG A 226 -1.15 -10.90 14.67
CA ARG A 226 0.04 -11.68 14.27
C ARG A 226 1.30 -11.00 14.79
N ALA A 227 2.30 -11.82 15.12
CA ALA A 227 3.67 -11.39 15.30
C ALA A 227 4.62 -12.38 14.62
N VAL A 228 5.65 -11.88 13.95
CA VAL A 228 6.67 -12.66 13.25
C VAL A 228 8.03 -11.98 13.46
N VAL A 229 9.07 -12.79 13.67
CA VAL A 229 10.46 -12.38 13.56
C VAL A 229 11.05 -13.12 12.36
N ALA A 230 11.54 -12.38 11.37
CA ALA A 230 12.12 -12.94 10.16
C ALA A 230 13.63 -12.65 10.11
N PRO A 231 14.48 -13.63 9.77
CA PRO A 231 15.89 -13.37 9.48
C PRO A 231 16.02 -12.56 8.18
N VAL A 232 17.12 -11.81 8.06
CA VAL A 232 17.45 -10.90 6.94
C VAL A 232 18.85 -11.14 6.41
#